data_AF-A0A328P6M3-F1
#
_entry.id   AF-A0A328P6M3-F1
#
_cell.length_a   1.000
_cell.length_b   1.000
_cell.length_c   1.000
_cell.angle_alpha   90.00
_cell.angle_beta   90.00
_cell.angle_gamma   90.00
#
_symmetry.space_group_name_H-M   'P 1'
#
loop_
_entity.id
_entity.type
_entity.pdbx_description
1 polymer ?
#
loop_
_entity_poly.entity_id
_entity_poly.type
_entity_poly.pdbx_seq_one_letter_code
_entity_poly.pdbx_strand_id
1 'polypeptide(L)'
;MGPLVAFILVALMMPMLLQLAGRMRGGDQLLQRSFDEQTALVGGAKIPASRLSVLHRWPNNAMRGRYGDLIQIDANWLCRSENGQYVVAIAQTMREPGEWARFSWRSASPRITWTWRTLSEAQVRNMLTGEQKVYRRLFGSDSSSQAKT
;
A
#
# COMPACT_ATOMS: atom_id res chain seq x y z
N MET A 1 -37.90 1.95 25.32
CA MET A 1 -37.65 2.59 24.00
C MET A 1 -36.17 2.84 23.68
N GLY A 2 -35.22 2.72 24.62
CA GLY A 2 -33.78 2.93 24.34
C GLY A 2 -33.06 1.88 23.46
N PRO A 3 -33.26 0.56 23.66
CA PRO A 3 -32.45 -0.44 22.94
C PRO A 3 -32.86 -0.60 21.47
N LEU A 4 -34.13 -0.35 21.15
CA LEU A 4 -34.69 -0.47 19.81
C LEU A 4 -34.15 0.64 18.88
N VAL A 5 -33.99 1.86 19.40
CA VAL A 5 -33.37 2.99 18.67
C VAL A 5 -31.88 2.75 18.43
N ALA A 6 -31.16 2.23 19.44
CA ALA A 6 -29.75 1.87 19.29
C ALA A 6 -29.53 0.77 18.23
N PHE A 7 -30.40 -0.23 18.20
CA PHE A 7 -30.34 -1.31 17.22
C PHE A 7 -30.58 -0.83 15.78
N ILE A 8 -31.56 0.08 15.60
CA ILE A 8 -31.85 0.70 14.29
C ILE A 8 -30.66 1.56 13.82
N LEU A 9 -30.03 2.32 14.72
CA LEU A 9 -28.82 3.11 14.41
C LEU A 9 -27.64 2.24 13.99
N VAL A 10 -27.37 1.15 14.69
CA VAL A 10 -26.30 0.20 14.34
C VAL A 10 -26.59 -0.51 13.02
N ALA A 11 -27.84 -0.91 12.79
CA ALA A 11 -28.26 -1.57 11.54
C ALA A 11 -28.17 -0.63 10.33
N LEU A 12 -28.40 0.67 10.49
CA LEU A 12 -28.23 1.67 9.43
C LEU A 12 -26.75 2.02 9.19
N MET A 13 -25.90 1.97 10.22
CA MET A 13 -24.46 2.23 10.11
C MET A 13 -23.68 1.05 9.53
N MET A 14 -24.13 -0.19 9.76
CA MET A 14 -23.54 -1.43 9.25
C MET A 14 -23.29 -1.42 7.72
N PRO A 15 -24.27 -1.11 6.84
CA PRO A 15 -24.05 -1.09 5.41
C PRO A 15 -23.07 0.02 4.98
N MET A 16 -23.06 1.17 5.66
CA MET A 16 -22.10 2.24 5.39
C MET A 16 -20.67 1.80 5.76
N LEU A 17 -20.49 1.15 6.92
CA LEU A 17 -19.21 0.57 7.35
C LEU A 17 -18.74 -0.56 6.42
N LEU A 18 -19.67 -1.43 5.97
CA LEU A 18 -19.38 -2.50 5.03
C LEU A 18 -19.00 -1.97 3.63
N GLN A 19 -19.65 -0.90 3.15
CA GLN A 19 -19.27 -0.24 1.91
C GLN A 19 -17.90 0.44 2.02
N LEU A 20 -17.58 1.06 3.17
CA LEU A 20 -16.26 1.64 3.42
C LEU A 20 -15.18 0.56 3.43
N ALA A 21 -15.41 -0.57 4.10
CA ALA A 21 -14.48 -1.69 4.17
C ALA A 21 -14.33 -2.43 2.83
N GLY A 22 -15.41 -2.58 2.06
CA GLY A 22 -15.41 -3.20 0.74
C GLY A 22 -14.63 -2.38 -0.31
N ARG A 23 -14.71 -1.05 -0.25
CA ARG A 23 -13.90 -0.15 -1.10
C ARG A 23 -12.40 -0.28 -0.84
N MET A 24 -11.98 -0.52 0.41
CA MET A 24 -10.57 -0.74 0.74
C MET A 24 -10.05 -2.11 0.24
N ARG A 25 -10.84 -3.18 0.38
CA ARG A 25 -10.39 -4.54 0.00
C ARG A 25 -10.10 -4.72 -1.50
N GLY A 26 -10.87 -4.08 -2.37
CA GLY A 26 -10.69 -4.24 -3.82
C GLY A 26 -9.42 -3.58 -4.37
N GLY A 27 -8.99 -2.45 -3.79
CA GLY A 27 -7.76 -1.76 -4.21
C GLY A 27 -6.51 -2.54 -3.83
N ASP A 28 -6.49 -3.06 -2.60
CA ASP A 28 -5.36 -3.84 -2.10
C ASP A 28 -5.18 -5.17 -2.82
N GLN A 29 -6.27 -5.84 -3.22
CA GLN A 29 -6.17 -7.07 -4.02
C GLN A 29 -5.61 -6.83 -5.43
N LEU A 30 -5.99 -5.72 -6.07
CA LEU A 30 -5.45 -5.34 -7.38
C LEU A 30 -3.97 -4.99 -7.27
N LEU A 31 -3.58 -4.23 -6.24
CA LEU A 31 -2.18 -3.93 -5.95
C LEU A 31 -1.38 -5.20 -5.66
N GLN A 32 -1.93 -6.14 -4.90
CA GLN A 32 -1.28 -7.41 -4.58
C GLN A 32 -1.02 -8.24 -5.83
N ARG A 33 -2.05 -8.46 -6.67
CA ARG A 33 -1.87 -9.19 -7.93
C ARG A 33 -0.86 -8.49 -8.83
N SER A 34 -0.97 -7.16 -8.97
CA SER A 34 -0.04 -6.38 -9.77
C SER A 34 1.39 -6.51 -9.25
N PHE A 35 1.60 -6.46 -7.94
CA PHE A 35 2.89 -6.61 -7.29
C PHE A 35 3.50 -7.99 -7.57
N ASP A 36 2.74 -9.07 -7.37
CA ASP A 36 3.24 -10.45 -7.48
C ASP A 36 3.71 -10.81 -8.90
N GLU A 37 3.15 -10.14 -9.92
CA GLU A 37 3.52 -10.30 -11.33
C GLU A 37 4.80 -9.53 -11.72
N GLN A 38 5.33 -8.65 -10.85
CA GLN A 38 6.50 -7.83 -11.18
C GLN A 38 7.83 -8.50 -10.86
N THR A 39 8.87 -7.98 -11.51
CA THR A 39 10.26 -8.23 -11.15
C THR A 39 10.87 -6.97 -10.56
N ALA A 40 11.33 -7.06 -9.31
CA ALA A 40 12.04 -5.99 -8.62
C ALA A 40 13.53 -6.00 -8.97
N LEU A 41 14.14 -4.82 -8.97
CA LEU A 41 15.60 -4.68 -9.02
C LEU A 41 16.11 -4.34 -7.63
N VAL A 42 16.84 -5.27 -7.01
CA VAL A 42 17.27 -5.20 -5.62
C VAL A 42 18.79 -5.40 -5.59
N GLY A 43 19.52 -4.35 -5.20
CA GLY A 43 20.99 -4.40 -5.20
C GLY A 43 21.62 -4.77 -6.55
N GLY A 44 20.97 -4.43 -7.67
CA GLY A 44 21.40 -4.78 -9.03
C GLY A 44 20.93 -6.14 -9.54
N ALA A 45 20.37 -7.00 -8.68
CA ALA A 45 19.80 -8.28 -9.06
C ALA A 45 18.31 -8.15 -9.42
N LYS A 46 17.87 -8.89 -10.44
CA LYS A 46 16.45 -9.04 -10.78
C LYS A 46 15.85 -10.14 -9.91
N ILE A 47 14.89 -9.80 -9.06
CA ILE A 47 14.22 -10.71 -8.13
C ILE A 47 12.71 -10.65 -8.38
N PRO A 48 12.00 -11.79 -8.51
CA PRO A 48 10.54 -11.78 -8.54
C PRO A 48 9.99 -11.10 -7.28
N ALA A 49 9.06 -10.17 -7.45
CA ALA A 49 8.48 -9.43 -6.33
C ALA A 49 7.76 -10.35 -5.32
N SER A 50 7.18 -11.45 -5.80
CA SER A 50 6.59 -12.51 -4.97
C SER A 50 7.55 -13.20 -3.99
N ARG A 51 8.88 -13.08 -4.19
CA ARG A 51 9.90 -13.55 -3.24
C ARG A 51 10.28 -12.51 -2.18
N LEU A 52 9.75 -11.29 -2.28
CA LEU A 52 10.00 -10.26 -1.28
C LEU A 52 9.00 -10.40 -0.13
N SER A 53 9.50 -10.38 1.10
CA SER A 53 8.65 -10.31 2.27
C SER A 53 8.15 -8.88 2.46
N VAL A 54 6.85 -8.65 2.30
CA VAL A 54 6.24 -7.34 2.56
C VAL A 54 6.15 -7.11 4.06
N LEU A 55 6.94 -6.18 4.57
CA LEU A 55 7.04 -5.85 5.99
C LEU A 55 6.00 -4.84 6.43
N HIS A 56 5.70 -3.86 5.57
CA HIS A 56 4.75 -2.80 5.87
C HIS A 56 4.13 -2.22 4.60
N ARG A 57 2.87 -1.78 4.70
CA ARG A 57 2.13 -1.11 3.64
C ARG A 57 1.65 0.22 4.18
N TRP A 58 2.10 1.31 3.59
CA TRP A 58 1.56 2.62 3.92
C TRP A 58 0.13 2.75 3.37
N PRO A 59 -0.71 3.61 3.97
CA PRO A 59 -2.01 3.94 3.42
C PRO A 59 -1.88 4.34 1.95
N ASN A 60 -2.64 3.69 1.08
CA ASN A 60 -2.64 4.00 -0.34
C ASN A 60 -3.65 5.10 -0.65
N ASN A 61 -3.38 5.84 -1.71
CA ASN A 61 -4.34 6.73 -2.33
C ASN A 61 -4.80 6.08 -3.64
N ALA A 62 -5.97 5.45 -3.60
CA ALA A 62 -6.60 4.87 -4.78
C ALA A 62 -7.86 5.66 -5.13
N MET A 63 -7.80 6.43 -6.20
CA MET A 63 -8.97 7.17 -6.71
C MET A 63 -9.69 6.31 -7.75
N ARG A 64 -11.00 6.15 -7.59
CA ARG A 64 -11.86 5.45 -8.55
C ARG A 64 -12.85 6.40 -9.21
N GLY A 65 -13.18 6.11 -10.45
CA GLY A 65 -14.18 6.83 -11.22
C GLY A 65 -15.60 6.48 -10.83
N ARG A 66 -16.54 7.23 -11.40
CA ARG A 66 -17.99 7.07 -11.17
C ARG A 66 -18.50 5.66 -11.47
N TYR A 67 -17.84 4.95 -12.39
CA TYR A 67 -18.20 3.60 -12.84
C TYR A 67 -17.36 2.49 -12.19
N GLY A 68 -16.52 2.83 -11.21
CA GLY A 68 -15.71 1.87 -10.46
C GLY A 68 -14.31 1.62 -11.00
N ASP A 69 -13.96 2.20 -12.16
CA ASP A 69 -12.63 2.10 -12.76
C ASP A 69 -11.56 2.77 -11.89
N LEU A 70 -10.36 2.20 -11.86
CA LEU A 70 -9.22 2.84 -11.22
C LEU A 70 -8.81 4.07 -12.04
N ILE A 71 -8.67 5.24 -11.41
CA ILE A 71 -8.26 6.49 -12.06
C ILE A 71 -6.82 6.84 -11.70
N GLN A 72 -6.46 6.61 -10.44
CA GLN A 72 -5.15 6.90 -9.90
C GLN A 72 -4.82 5.94 -8.76
N ILE A 73 -3.57 5.52 -8.68
CA ILE A 73 -3.05 4.80 -7.53
C ILE A 73 -1.69 5.36 -7.13
N ASP A 74 -1.51 5.56 -5.85
CA ASP A 74 -0.22 5.79 -5.20
C ASP A 74 -0.17 4.88 -3.98
N ALA A 75 0.77 3.93 -3.98
CA ALA A 75 0.97 3.02 -2.88
C ALA A 75 2.45 2.79 -2.64
N ASN A 76 2.84 2.78 -1.37
CA ASN A 76 4.21 2.51 -0.95
C ASN A 76 4.22 1.28 -0.06
N TRP A 77 5.05 0.28 -0.39
CA TRP A 77 5.25 -0.93 0.41
C TRP A 77 6.73 -1.07 0.78
N LEU A 78 7.00 -1.35 2.05
CA LEU A 78 8.33 -1.72 2.53
C LEU A 78 8.46 -3.24 2.45
N CYS A 79 9.50 -3.68 1.77
CA CYS A 79 9.80 -5.07 1.50
C CYS A 79 11.21 -5.43 1.98
N ARG A 80 11.44 -6.71 2.21
CA ARG A 80 12.75 -7.28 2.51
C ARG A 80 13.03 -8.47 1.61
N SER A 81 14.21 -8.49 0.98
CA SER A 81 14.67 -9.66 0.23
C SER A 81 15.13 -10.77 1.17
N GLU A 82 15.25 -11.99 0.64
CA GLU A 82 15.80 -13.14 1.36
C GLU A 82 17.23 -12.88 1.87
N ASN A 83 18.01 -12.09 1.13
CA ASN A 83 19.37 -11.66 1.50
C ASN A 83 19.38 -10.53 2.55
N GLY A 84 18.22 -10.16 3.09
CA GLY A 84 18.09 -9.16 4.14
C GLY A 84 18.08 -7.71 3.67
N GLN A 85 18.16 -7.43 2.36
CA GLN A 85 18.14 -6.06 1.84
C GLN A 85 16.74 -5.45 1.90
N TYR A 86 16.66 -4.19 2.32
CA TYR A 86 15.41 -3.44 2.35
C TYR A 86 15.13 -2.78 1.01
N VAL A 87 13.87 -2.83 0.60
CA VAL A 87 13.39 -2.24 -0.66
C VAL A 87 12.07 -1.55 -0.40
N VAL A 88 11.92 -0.33 -0.91
CA VAL A 88 10.61 0.30 -1.02
C VAL A 88 10.10 0.13 -2.44
N ALA A 89 8.91 -0.45 -2.54
CA ALA A 89 8.15 -0.61 -3.76
C ALA A 89 7.10 0.50 -3.84
N ILE A 90 7.11 1.26 -4.93
CA ILE A 90 6.27 2.44 -5.15
C ILE A 90 5.38 2.13 -6.35
N ALA A 91 4.09 1.98 -6.13
CA ALA A 91 3.10 1.77 -7.17
C ALA A 91 2.54 3.11 -7.63
N GLN A 92 2.54 3.34 -8.93
CA GLN A 92 1.95 4.53 -9.56
C GLN A 92 1.12 4.11 -10.77
N THR A 93 -0.01 4.78 -10.99
CA THR A 93 -0.71 4.69 -12.28
C THR A 93 0.07 5.44 -13.34
N MET A 94 0.49 4.75 -14.39
CA MET A 94 1.03 5.38 -15.59
C MET A 94 -0.10 5.54 -16.60
N ARG A 95 -0.39 6.78 -17.01
CA ARG A 95 -1.29 7.06 -18.13
C ARG A 95 -0.47 7.24 -19.39
N GLU A 96 -0.93 6.65 -20.49
CA GLU A 96 -0.27 6.88 -21.77
C GLU A 96 -0.55 8.31 -22.27
N PRO A 97 0.43 8.98 -22.90
CA PRO A 97 0.19 10.26 -23.57
C PRO A 97 -0.86 10.08 -24.66
N GLY A 98 -2.08 10.63 -24.45
CA GLY A 98 -3.21 10.52 -25.38
C GLY A 98 -4.49 9.94 -24.77
N GLU A 99 -4.42 9.29 -23.61
CA GLU A 99 -5.61 8.76 -22.92
C GLU A 99 -6.54 9.85 -22.37
N TRP A 100 -6.01 11.06 -22.12
CA TRP A 100 -6.78 12.22 -21.66
C TRP A 100 -7.91 12.61 -22.63
N ALA A 101 -7.72 12.35 -23.93
CA ALA A 101 -8.66 12.73 -24.98
C ALA A 101 -9.75 11.68 -25.27
N ARG A 102 -9.62 10.46 -24.75
CA ARG A 102 -10.53 9.35 -25.02
C ARG A 102 -11.19 8.86 -23.73
N PHE A 103 -11.92 9.75 -23.07
CA PHE A 103 -12.95 9.36 -22.09
C PHE A 103 -14.10 8.64 -22.80
N SER A 104 -13.81 7.48 -23.35
CA SER A 104 -14.81 6.51 -23.74
C SER A 104 -14.99 5.56 -22.55
N TRP A 105 -16.22 5.15 -22.28
CA TRP A 105 -16.61 4.00 -21.43
C TRP A 105 -15.85 2.67 -21.67
N ARG A 106 -14.89 2.64 -22.60
CA ARG A 106 -14.04 1.50 -22.97
C ARG A 106 -12.55 1.78 -22.72
N SER A 107 -12.17 2.91 -22.13
CA SER A 107 -10.76 3.18 -21.80
C SER A 107 -10.24 2.09 -20.87
N ALA A 108 -9.19 1.39 -21.29
CA ALA A 108 -8.54 0.36 -20.51
C ALA A 108 -8.20 0.90 -19.11
N SER A 109 -8.38 0.09 -18.07
CA SER A 109 -7.97 0.48 -16.72
C SER A 109 -6.49 0.87 -16.73
N PRO A 110 -6.10 1.98 -16.08
CA PRO A 110 -4.73 2.46 -16.11
C PRO A 110 -3.78 1.40 -15.56
N ARG A 111 -2.64 1.24 -16.23
CA ARG A 111 -1.64 0.25 -15.84
C ARG A 111 -0.95 0.68 -14.55
N ILE A 112 -0.82 -0.25 -13.62
CA ILE A 112 -0.06 -0.06 -12.37
C ILE A 112 1.40 -0.37 -12.68
N THR A 113 2.28 0.60 -12.46
CA THR A 113 3.73 0.47 -12.61
C THR A 113 4.38 0.53 -11.25
N TRP A 114 5.32 -0.38 -11.00
CA TRP A 114 6.08 -0.43 -9.76
C TRP A 114 7.51 0.06 -9.96
N THR A 115 7.93 1.00 -9.12
CA THR A 115 9.32 1.45 -9.01
C THR A 115 9.92 0.90 -7.73
N TRP A 116 11.17 0.44 -7.80
CA TRP A 116 11.85 -0.24 -6.72
C TRP A 116 13.07 0.55 -6.29
N ARG A 117 13.20 0.84 -4.99
CA ARG A 117 14.36 1.55 -4.43
C ARG A 117 14.95 0.74 -3.29
N THR A 118 16.19 0.32 -3.45
CA THR A 118 16.94 -0.31 -2.36
C THR A 118 17.27 0.75 -1.30
N LEU A 119 17.12 0.39 -0.04
CA LEU A 119 17.35 1.28 1.10
C LEU A 119 18.38 0.66 2.06
N SER A 120 19.15 1.52 2.70
CA SER A 120 19.92 1.14 3.89
C SER A 120 19.00 1.02 5.10
N GLU A 121 19.44 0.26 6.12
CA GLU A 121 18.69 0.15 7.36
C GLU A 121 18.45 1.52 8.03
N ALA A 122 19.44 2.40 8.02
CA ALA A 122 19.31 3.75 8.55
C ALA A 122 18.20 4.56 7.84
N GLN A 123 18.09 4.44 6.52
CA GLN A 123 17.01 5.07 5.76
C GLN A 123 15.64 4.51 6.14
N VAL A 124 15.53 3.18 6.32
CA VAL A 124 14.29 2.54 6.76
C VAL A 124 13.90 2.97 8.16
N ARG A 125 14.85 3.03 9.10
CA ARG A 125 14.62 3.53 10.47
C ARG A 125 14.09 4.96 10.45
N ASN A 126 14.69 5.84 9.64
CA ASN A 126 14.23 7.22 9.49
C ASN A 126 12.82 7.30 8.89
N MET A 127 12.51 6.51 7.86
CA MET A 127 11.16 6.46 7.26
C MET A 127 10.09 5.97 8.25
N LEU A 128 10.45 5.09 9.19
CA LEU A 128 9.52 4.52 10.16
C LEU A 128 9.44 5.29 11.48
N THR A 129 10.06 6.47 11.59
CA THR A 129 9.99 7.31 12.80
C THR A 129 8.56 7.68 13.19
N GLY A 130 7.70 7.93 12.22
CA GLY A 130 6.26 8.16 12.44
C GLY A 130 5.44 6.89 12.70
N GLU A 131 5.99 5.71 12.43
CA GLU A 131 5.30 4.41 12.44
C GLU A 131 5.82 3.50 13.56
N GLN A 132 5.72 3.97 14.82
CA GLN A 132 6.37 3.33 15.98
C GLN A 132 6.03 1.84 16.16
N LYS A 133 4.82 1.40 15.80
CA LYS A 133 4.42 -0.02 15.90
C LYS A 133 5.21 -0.89 14.92
N VAL A 134 5.41 -0.40 13.71
CA VAL A 134 6.17 -1.07 12.66
C VAL A 134 7.65 -1.05 13.01
N TYR A 135 8.15 0.10 13.46
CA TYR A 135 9.53 0.25 13.93
C TYR A 135 9.88 -0.80 14.99
N ARG A 136 9.07 -0.88 16.05
CA ARG A 136 9.27 -1.86 17.14
C ARG A 136 9.21 -3.31 16.67
N ARG A 137 8.33 -3.61 15.71
CA ARG A 137 8.22 -4.95 15.13
C ARG A 137 9.47 -5.35 14.34
N LEU A 138 10.06 -4.42 13.60
CA LEU A 138 11.18 -4.70 12.70
C LEU A 138 12.55 -4.61 13.36
N PHE A 139 12.72 -3.72 14.33
CA PHE A 139 14.02 -3.44 14.95
C PHE A 139 14.08 -3.77 16.44
N GLY A 140 13.00 -4.28 17.03
CA GLY A 140 12.89 -4.44 18.47
C GLY A 140 12.73 -3.10 19.19
N SER A 141 12.62 -3.18 20.51
CA SER A 141 12.53 -2.03 21.40
C SER A 141 13.89 -1.75 22.03
N ASP A 142 14.82 -1.15 21.28
CA ASP A 142 16.05 -0.58 21.84
C ASP A 142 16.21 0.84 21.24
N SER A 143 16.02 1.93 21.98
CA SER A 143 16.88 2.33 23.10
C SER A 143 16.21 3.40 23.99
N SER A 144 15.79 2.99 25.18
CA SER A 144 15.67 3.87 26.37
C SER A 144 16.98 3.85 27.18
N SER A 145 18.12 3.80 26.50
CA SER A 145 19.45 3.87 27.14
C SER A 145 20.35 4.85 26.39
N GLN A 146 19.86 6.08 26.22
CA GLN A 146 20.76 7.22 26.25
C GLN A 146 20.86 7.70 27.70
N ALA A 147 21.96 7.29 28.32
CA ALA A 147 22.69 7.90 29.41
C ALA A 147 21.99 9.09 30.11
N LYS A 148 21.40 8.80 31.27
CA LYS A 148 21.42 9.74 32.38
C LYS A 148 22.80 9.62 33.05
N THR A 149 23.47 10.76 33.06
CA THR A 149 24.49 11.23 34.03
C THR A 149 25.90 10.72 33.86
#